data_AF-A0A833L070-F1
#
_entry.id   AF-A0A833L070-F1
#
_cell.length_a   1.000
_cell.length_b   1.000
_cell.length_c   1.000
_cell.angle_alpha   90.00
_cell.angle_beta   90.00
_cell.angle_gamma   90.00
#
_symmetry.space_group_name_H-M   'P 1'
#
loop_
_entity.id
_entity.type
_entity.pdbx_description
1 polymer ?
#
loop_
_entity_poly.entity_id
_entity_poly.type
_entity_poly.pdbx_seq_one_letter_code
_entity_poly.pdbx_strand_id
1 'polypeptide(L)'
;MSENKKAAVAMQYDVDKDKAPIILATGKGPIAEEIIRLAEDNKIPLYEDPELAELLSKLELDTEVPPELYVLVAEVLFFVYQLDRMAEKKERLISRMREERKG
;
A
#
# COMPACT_ATOMS: atom_id res chain seq x y z
N MET A 1 8.54 -16.00 25.43
CA MET A 1 7.53 -15.68 24.39
C MET A 1 8.06 -14.45 23.69
N SER A 2 8.55 -14.58 22.46
CA SER A 2 8.99 -13.43 21.68
C SER A 2 7.75 -12.63 21.33
N GLU A 3 7.65 -11.38 21.78
CA GLU A 3 6.61 -10.46 21.29
C GLU A 3 6.63 -10.50 19.76
N ASN A 4 5.49 -10.82 19.15
CA ASN A 4 5.34 -10.70 17.70
C ASN A 4 5.30 -9.20 17.39
N LYS A 5 6.48 -8.61 17.15
CA LYS A 5 6.63 -7.18 16.91
C LYS A 5 5.97 -6.83 15.58
N LYS A 6 5.10 -5.82 15.59
CA LYS A 6 4.44 -5.29 14.39
C LYS A 6 5.47 -5.05 13.28
N ALA A 7 5.20 -5.56 12.09
CA ALA A 7 6.01 -5.34 10.91
C ALA A 7 5.33 -4.34 9.97
N ALA A 8 6.11 -3.60 9.20
CA ALA A 8 5.63 -2.76 8.11
C ALA A 8 6.56 -2.89 6.91
N VAL A 9 5.98 -2.80 5.71
CA VAL A 9 6.67 -2.87 4.43
C VAL A 9 6.12 -1.77 3.53
N ALA A 10 7.00 -0.98 2.93
CA ALA A 10 6.66 -0.03 1.90
C ALA A 10 7.05 -0.61 0.53
N MET A 11 6.12 -0.52 -0.43
CA MET A 11 6.34 -1.02 -1.79
C MET A 11 6.03 0.06 -2.82
N GLN A 12 6.69 -0.03 -3.96
CA GLN A 12 6.42 0.78 -5.14
C GLN A 12 6.21 -0.13 -6.35
N TYR A 13 5.40 0.33 -7.30
CA TYR A 13 5.30 -0.33 -8.60
C TYR A 13 5.06 0.70 -9.70
N ASP A 14 6.05 0.89 -10.56
CA ASP A 14 5.94 1.64 -11.82
C ASP A 14 5.69 0.64 -12.96
N VAL A 15 4.43 0.55 -13.41
CA VAL A 15 3.99 -0.40 -14.44
C VAL A 15 4.73 -0.26 -15.78
N ASP A 16 5.32 0.91 -16.05
CA ASP A 16 6.03 1.18 -17.30
C ASP A 16 7.52 0.78 -17.22
N LYS A 17 8.06 0.59 -16.00
CA LYS A 17 9.49 0.36 -15.77
C LYS A 17 9.81 -0.96 -15.06
N ASP A 18 8.97 -1.35 -14.11
CA ASP A 18 9.23 -2.46 -13.20
C ASP A 18 8.53 -3.73 -13.70
N LYS A 19 9.17 -4.90 -13.54
CA LYS A 19 8.51 -6.17 -13.88
C LYS A 19 7.57 -6.62 -12.78
N ALA A 20 7.85 -6.23 -11.55
CA ALA A 20 7.04 -6.51 -10.38
C ALA A 20 7.23 -5.40 -9.32
N PRO A 21 6.35 -5.29 -8.32
CA PRO A 21 6.52 -4.34 -7.23
C PRO A 21 7.86 -4.50 -6.52
N ILE A 22 8.46 -3.39 -6.10
CA ILE A 22 9.77 -3.33 -5.43
C ILE A 22 9.58 -3.01 -3.95
N ILE A 23 10.36 -3.67 -3.10
CA ILE A 23 10.41 -3.38 -1.66
C ILE A 23 11.32 -2.18 -1.40
N LEU A 24 10.76 -1.06 -0.91
CA LEU A 24 11.53 0.16 -0.65
C LEU A 24 11.97 0.30 0.80
N ALA A 25 11.17 -0.21 1.74
CA ALA A 25 11.48 -0.16 3.15
C ALA A 25 10.81 -1.31 3.90
N THR A 26 11.47 -1.82 4.93
CA THR A 26 10.91 -2.79 5.86
C THR A 26 11.30 -2.43 7.29
N GLY A 27 10.47 -2.79 8.25
CA GLY A 27 10.72 -2.47 9.65
C GLY A 27 9.93 -3.34 10.60
N LYS A 28 10.41 -3.42 11.85
CA LYS A 28 9.71 -4.07 12.97
C LYS A 28 9.71 -3.17 14.20
N GLY A 29 8.67 -3.29 15.02
CA GLY A 29 8.51 -2.50 16.24
C GLY A 29 8.58 -1.00 15.95
N PRO A 30 9.46 -0.22 16.60
CA PRO A 30 9.54 1.23 16.39
C PRO A 30 9.79 1.66 14.94
N ILE A 31 10.53 0.88 14.16
CA ILE A 31 10.76 1.21 12.74
C ILE A 31 9.47 0.99 11.92
N ALA A 32 8.69 -0.03 12.24
CA ALA A 32 7.40 -0.25 11.59
C ALA A 32 6.42 0.89 11.90
N GLU A 33 6.40 1.36 13.15
CA GLU A 33 5.61 2.52 13.57
C GLU A 33 6.00 3.77 12.79
N GLU A 34 7.30 4.01 12.59
CA GLU A 34 7.78 5.16 11.82
C GLU A 34 7.42 5.07 10.32
N ILE A 35 7.53 3.89 9.71
CA ILE A 35 7.09 3.66 8.32
C ILE A 35 5.60 3.99 8.17
N ILE A 36 4.77 3.52 9.10
CA ILE A 36 3.32 3.76 9.09
C ILE A 36 3.02 5.25 9.25
N ARG A 37 3.67 5.90 10.22
CA ARG A 37 3.52 7.34 10.46
C ARG A 37 3.87 8.16 9.21
N LEU A 38 4.98 7.83 8.55
CA LEU A 38 5.40 8.49 7.31
C LEU A 38 4.41 8.24 6.17
N ALA A 39 3.83 7.04 6.07
CA ALA A 39 2.81 6.75 5.07
C ALA A 39 1.56 7.62 5.30
N GLU A 40 1.09 7.76 6.54
CA GLU A 40 -0.06 8.62 6.88
C GLU A 40 0.22 10.11 6.54
N ASP A 41 1.38 10.62 6.96
CA ASP A 41 1.80 12.01 6.69
C ASP A 41 1.82 12.32 5.18
N ASN A 42 2.24 11.34 4.37
CA ASN A 42 2.34 11.46 2.92
C ASN A 42 1.10 10.96 2.18
N LYS A 43 0.04 10.58 2.89
CA LYS A 43 -1.22 10.05 2.33
C LYS A 43 -1.02 8.82 1.44
N ILE A 44 -0.04 7.99 1.77
CA ILE A 44 0.18 6.69 1.16
C ILE A 44 -0.84 5.71 1.77
N PRO A 45 -1.62 4.96 0.97
CA PRO A 45 -2.56 3.98 1.48
C PRO A 45 -1.90 2.93 2.37
N LEU A 46 -2.57 2.58 3.47
CA LEU A 46 -2.16 1.50 4.38
C LEU A 46 -3.06 0.28 4.15
N TYR A 47 -2.42 -0.87 3.90
CA TYR A 47 -3.07 -2.17 3.84
C TYR A 47 -2.63 -2.99 5.06
N GLU A 48 -3.58 -3.38 5.91
CA GLU A 48 -3.28 -4.09 7.16
C GLU A 48 -3.44 -5.60 6.99
N ASP A 49 -2.29 -6.28 6.89
CA ASP A 49 -2.19 -7.74 6.93
C ASP A 49 -0.89 -8.12 7.66
N PRO A 50 -0.98 -8.54 8.94
CA PRO A 50 0.20 -8.87 9.74
C PRO A 50 1.02 -10.04 9.20
N GLU A 51 0.38 -11.04 8.57
CA GLU A 51 1.06 -12.22 8.04
C GLU A 51 1.82 -11.85 6.76
N LEU A 52 1.18 -11.11 5.86
CA LEU A 52 1.80 -10.60 4.65
C LEU A 52 2.93 -9.61 4.96
N ALA A 53 2.72 -8.70 5.91
CA ALA A 53 3.76 -7.76 6.32
C ALA A 53 4.99 -8.49 6.90
N GLU A 54 4.79 -9.51 7.75
CA GLU A 54 5.87 -10.32 8.29
C GLU A 54 6.59 -11.12 7.18
N LEU A 55 5.85 -11.67 6.22
CA LEU A 55 6.41 -12.40 5.08
C LEU A 55 7.26 -11.48 4.19
N LEU A 56 6.69 -10.36 3.73
CA LEU A 56 7.37 -9.40 2.85
C LEU A 56 8.53 -8.70 3.55
N SER A 57 8.49 -8.54 4.88
CA SER A 57 9.60 -7.93 5.64
C SER A 57 10.92 -8.70 5.55
N LYS A 58 10.89 -9.95 5.08
CA LYS A 58 12.05 -10.82 4.91
C LYS A 58 12.74 -10.65 3.56
N LEU A 59 12.12 -9.94 2.63
CA LEU A 59 12.70 -9.66 1.32
C LEU A 59 13.80 -8.60 1.44
N GLU A 60 14.76 -8.65 0.51
CA GLU A 60 15.82 -7.65 0.42
C GLU A 60 15.25 -6.31 -0.08
N LEU A 61 15.77 -5.21 0.45
CA LEU A 61 15.41 -3.88 -0.02
C LEU A 61 15.90 -3.68 -1.46
N ASP A 62 15.19 -2.83 -2.20
CA ASP A 62 15.45 -2.49 -3.59
C ASP A 62 15.42 -3.71 -4.54
N THR A 63 14.69 -4.75 -4.16
CA THR A 63 14.46 -5.94 -4.98
C THR A 63 12.99 -6.08 -5.38
N GLU A 64 12.78 -6.66 -6.56
CA GLU A 64 11.45 -7.05 -7.04
C GLU A 64 10.88 -8.17 -6.17
N VAL A 65 9.58 -8.09 -5.87
CA VAL A 65 8.83 -9.18 -5.25
C VAL A 65 8.99 -10.45 -6.11
N PRO A 66 9.27 -11.61 -5.51
CA PRO A 66 9.49 -12.83 -6.27
C PRO A 66 8.15 -13.44 -6.75
N PRO A 67 8.15 -14.19 -7.87
CA PRO A 67 6.93 -14.70 -8.51
C PRO A 67 5.99 -15.51 -7.60
N GLU A 68 6.55 -16.27 -6.66
CA GLU A 68 5.79 -17.06 -5.69
C GLU A 68 4.90 -16.22 -4.77
N LEU A 69 5.17 -14.92 -4.64
CA LEU A 69 4.39 -13.98 -3.81
C LEU A 69 3.43 -13.10 -4.63
N TYR A 70 3.38 -13.25 -5.94
CA TYR A 70 2.55 -12.40 -6.81
C TYR A 70 1.07 -12.42 -6.47
N VAL A 71 0.53 -13.58 -6.11
CA VAL A 71 -0.90 -13.68 -5.74
C VAL A 71 -1.20 -12.84 -4.52
N LEU A 72 -0.35 -12.89 -3.49
CA LEU A 72 -0.52 -12.10 -2.27
C LEU A 72 -0.37 -10.60 -2.53
N VAL A 73 0.62 -10.22 -3.34
CA VAL A 73 0.83 -8.82 -3.71
C VAL A 73 -0.27 -8.28 -4.62
N ALA A 74 -0.89 -9.11 -5.46
CA ALA A 74 -2.02 -8.72 -6.29
C ALA A 74 -3.23 -8.26 -5.46
N GLU A 75 -3.44 -8.83 -4.26
CA GLU A 75 -4.51 -8.38 -3.35
C GLU A 75 -4.27 -6.94 -2.88
N VAL A 76 -3.03 -6.57 -2.58
CA VAL A 76 -2.63 -5.20 -2.22
C VAL A 76 -2.85 -4.24 -3.39
N LEU A 77 -2.43 -4.63 -4.60
CA LEU A 77 -2.65 -3.81 -5.81
C LEU A 77 -4.14 -3.64 -6.12
N PHE A 78 -4.94 -4.69 -5.94
CA PHE A 78 -6.38 -4.63 -6.12
C PHE A 78 -7.03 -3.68 -5.09
N PHE A 79 -6.57 -3.69 -3.84
CA PHE A 79 -7.01 -2.73 -2.83
C PHE A 79 -6.75 -1.28 -3.26
N VAL A 80 -5.53 -0.96 -3.72
CA VAL A 80 -5.18 0.38 -4.23
C VAL A 80 -6.08 0.76 -5.41
N TYR A 81 -6.28 -0.15 -6.37
CA TYR A 81 -7.18 0.07 -7.50
C TYR A 81 -8.62 0.40 -7.08
N GLN A 82 -9.15 -0.27 -6.05
CA GLN A 82 -10.48 0.03 -5.53
C GLN A 82 -10.54 1.42 -4.88
N LEU A 83 -9.51 1.82 -4.13
CA LEU A 83 -9.44 3.15 -3.53
C LEU A 83 -9.47 4.25 -4.59
N ASP A 84 -8.70 4.11 -5.67
CA ASP A 84 -8.66 5.07 -6.77
C ASP A 84 -10.04 5.21 -7.42
N ARG A 85 -10.70 4.09 -7.73
CA ARG A 85 -12.05 4.10 -8.30
C ARG A 85 -13.08 4.75 -7.39
N MET A 86 -12.97 4.52 -6.09
CA MET A 86 -13.85 5.15 -5.11
C MET A 86 -13.63 6.66 -5.04
N ALA A 87 -12.37 7.10 -5.07
CA ALA A 87 -12.01 8.51 -5.10
C ALA A 87 -12.59 9.22 -6.34
N GLU A 88 -12.42 8.64 -7.53
CA GLU A 88 -13.01 9.18 -8.76
C GLU A 88 -14.55 9.25 -8.71
N LYS A 89 -15.20 8.19 -8.19
CA LYS A 89 -16.66 8.16 -8.09
C LYS A 89 -17.17 9.24 -7.15
N LYS A 90 -16.49 9.48 -6.03
CA LYS A 90 -16.80 10.54 -5.08
C LYS A 90 -16.66 11.92 -5.73
N GLU A 91 -15.60 12.15 -6.49
CA GLU A 91 -15.39 13.41 -7.20
C GLU A 91 -16.50 13.67 -8.24
N ARG A 92 -16.85 12.67 -9.06
CA ARG A 92 -17.97 12.76 -10.02
C ARG A 92 -19.32 13.05 -9.36
N LEU A 93 -19.53 12.59 -8.12
CA LEU A 93 -20.75 12.89 -7.36
C LEU A 93 -20.75 14.35 -6.87
N ILE A 94 -19.63 14.79 -6.28
CA ILE A 94 -19.48 16.16 -5.77
C ILE A 94 -19.63 17.19 -6.89
N SER A 95 -19.07 16.94 -8.07
CA SER A 95 -19.20 17.83 -9.22
C SER A 95 -20.65 18.01 -9.66
N ARG A 96 -21.41 16.91 -9.78
CA ARG A 96 -22.85 16.96 -10.11
C ARG A 96 -23.66 17.76 -9.08
N MET A 97 -23.45 17.52 -7.78
CA MET A 97 -24.15 18.27 -6.72
C MET A 97 -23.84 19.77 -6.74
N ARG A 98 -22.63 20.17 -7.17
CA ARG A 98 -22.26 21.59 -7.31
C ARG A 98 -22.92 22.25 -8.50
N GLU A 99 -23.16 21.52 -9.58
CA GLU A 99 -23.88 22.00 -10.77
C GLU A 99 -25.37 22.19 -10.48
N GLU A 100 -26.00 21.23 -9.81
CA GLU A 100 -27.42 21.29 -9.42
C GLU A 100 -27.75 22.46 -8.48
N ARG A 101 -26.80 22.88 -7.63
CA ARG A 101 -26.98 24.05 -6.72
C ARG A 101 -26.79 25.41 -7.40
N LYS A 102 -26.27 25.44 -8.62
CA LYS A 102 -26.02 26.67 -9.38
C LYS A 102 -27.12 27.01 -10.39
N GLY A 103 -28.07 26.09 -10.62
CA GLY A 103 -29.30 26.32 -11.38
C GLY A 103 -30.47 26.63 -10.47
#